data_AF-E6LYY6-F1
#
_entry.id   AF-E6LYY6-F1
#
_cell.length_a   1.000
_cell.length_b   1.000
_cell.length_c   1.000
_cell.angle_alpha   90.00
_cell.angle_beta   90.00
_cell.angle_gamma   90.00
#
_symmetry.space_group_name_H-M   'P 1'
#
loop_
_entity.id
_entity.type
_entity.pdbx_description
1 polymer ?
#
loop_
_entity_poly.entity_id
_entity_poly.type
_entity_poly.pdbx_seq_one_letter_code
_entity_poly.pdbx_strand_id
1 'polypeptide(L)' 'MPALGESVTEGTVTKWLKNVGDPVALDEPLLEVSTDKVDTEIPSPIAGTITQIVITEDETVDVGTVLAYIG' A
#
# COMPACT_ATOMS: atom_id res chain seq x y z
N MET A 1 -7.08 -0.16 -1.90
CA MET A 1 -6.41 -0.50 -3.18
C MET A 1 -7.42 -0.32 -4.31
N PRO A 2 -7.18 0.52 -5.34
CA PRO A 2 -8.08 0.59 -6.50
C PRO A 2 -7.99 -0.74 -7.28
N ALA A 3 -9.08 -1.17 -7.92
CA ALA A 3 -9.20 -2.49 -8.52
C ALA A 3 -8.21 -2.67 -9.70
N LEU A 4 -7.17 -3.46 -9.48
CA LEU A 4 -6.18 -3.82 -10.50
C LEU A 4 -6.56 -5.16 -11.13
N GLY A 5 -7.20 -5.09 -12.31
CA GLY A 5 -7.25 -6.16 -13.33
C GLY A 5 -7.79 -7.54 -12.91
N GLU A 6 -9.08 -7.78 -13.14
CA GLU A 6 -9.80 -9.05 -13.42
C GLU A 6 -9.43 -10.41 -12.78
N SER A 7 -8.38 -10.61 -11.96
CA SER A 7 -8.07 -11.91 -11.33
C SER A 7 -7.04 -11.85 -10.18
N VAL A 8 -6.93 -10.73 -9.46
CA VAL A 8 -6.05 -10.64 -8.27
C VAL A 8 -6.92 -10.38 -7.05
N THR A 9 -6.96 -11.33 -6.11
CA THR A 9 -7.83 -11.29 -4.93
C THR A 9 -7.08 -10.81 -3.68
N GLU A 10 -5.77 -10.99 -3.63
CA GLU A 10 -4.92 -10.69 -2.47
C GLU A 10 -3.49 -10.32 -2.89
N GLY A 11 -2.79 -9.59 -2.02
CA GLY A 11 -1.39 -9.19 -2.19
C GLY A 11 -0.68 -9.14 -0.86
N THR A 12 0.60 -9.51 -0.84
CA THR A 12 1.43 -9.48 0.37
C THR A 12 2.29 -8.24 0.37
N VAL A 13 2.29 -7.49 1.48
CA VAL A 13 3.16 -6.32 1.63
C VAL A 13 4.59 -6.80 1.80
N THR A 14 5.43 -6.63 0.79
CA THR A 14 6.84 -7.05 0.86
C THR A 14 7.66 -6.07 1.68
N LYS A 15 7.36 -4.77 1.58
CA LYS A 15 8.11 -3.75 2.30
C LYS A 15 7.38 -2.41 2.39
N TRP A 16 7.45 -1.78 3.55
CA TRP A 16 7.11 -0.38 3.71
C TRP A 16 8.33 0.50 3.47
N LEU A 17 8.19 1.49 2.58
CA LEU A 17 9.18 2.56 2.41
C LEU A 17 8.89 3.75 3.34
N LYS A 18 7.67 3.81 3.89
CA LYS A 18 7.17 4.90 4.73
C LYS A 18 6.59 4.38 6.04
N ASN A 19 6.67 5.18 7.10
CA ASN A 19 6.18 4.82 8.44
C ASN A 19 5.11 5.79 8.93
N VAL A 20 4.38 5.40 9.99
CA VAL A 20 3.44 6.30 10.68
C VAL A 20 4.17 7.55 11.15
N GLY A 21 3.64 8.72 10.78
CA GLY A 21 4.22 10.03 11.05
C GLY A 21 5.14 10.55 9.94
N ASP A 22 5.44 9.75 8.91
CA ASP A 22 6.28 10.19 7.80
C ASP A 22 5.47 10.99 6.77
N PRO A 23 6.00 12.12 6.26
CA PRO A 23 5.36 12.88 5.20
C PRO A 23 5.49 12.14 3.86
N VAL A 24 4.42 12.12 3.08
CA VAL A 24 4.32 11.46 1.78
C VAL A 24 3.82 12.46 0.74
N ALA A 25 4.43 12.47 -0.45
CA ALA A 25 4.00 13.34 -1.55
C ALA A 25 3.04 12.61 -2.51
N LEU A 26 2.27 13.36 -3.28
CA LEU A 26 1.45 12.82 -4.38
C LEU A 26 2.38 12.18 -5.41
N ASP A 27 2.01 11.00 -5.92
CA ASP A 27 2.86 10.16 -6.79
C ASP A 27 4.15 9.62 -6.13
N GLU A 28 4.26 9.69 -4.78
CA GLU A 28 5.41 9.11 -4.07
C GLU A 28 5.14 7.65 -3.67
N PRO A 29 6.09 6.71 -3.89
CA PRO A 29 5.92 5.31 -3.54
C PRO A 29 5.88 5.13 -2.01
N LEU A 30 4.77 4.58 -1.51
CA LEU A 30 4.56 4.35 -0.07
C LEU A 30 5.12 3.00 0.38
N LEU A 31 4.80 1.96 -0.39
CA LEU A 31 5.06 0.57 -0.07
C LEU A 31 5.03 -0.28 -1.32
N GLU A 32 5.63 -1.46 -1.22
CA GLU A 32 5.65 -2.48 -2.26
C GLU A 32 4.74 -3.64 -1.84
N VAL A 33 3.89 -4.09 -2.78
CA VAL A 33 3.11 -5.32 -2.62
C VAL A 33 3.52 -6.32 -3.68
N SER A 34 3.75 -7.56 -3.28
CA SER A 34 3.90 -8.68 -4.21
C SER A 34 2.60 -9.47 -4.25
N THR A 35 2.03 -9.58 -5.45
CA THR A 35 0.84 -10.41 -5.68
C THR A 35 1.28 -11.70 -6.36
N ASP A 36 0.43 -12.73 -6.34
CA ASP A 36 0.67 -14.07 -6.93
C ASP A 36 1.21 -14.03 -8.37
N LYS A 37 0.96 -12.93 -9.12
CA LYS A 37 1.39 -12.79 -10.51
C LYS A 37 2.40 -11.68 -10.79
N VAL A 38 2.39 -10.56 -10.06
CA VAL A 38 3.26 -9.41 -10.35
C VAL A 38 3.49 -8.55 -9.10
N ASP A 39 4.73 -8.06 -8.92
CA ASP A 39 5.08 -7.03 -7.95
C ASP A 39 4.51 -5.67 -8.39
N THR A 40 3.80 -4.99 -7.50
CA THR A 40 3.21 -3.67 -7.75
C THR A 40 3.57 -2.72 -6.62
N GLU A 41 4.10 -1.55 -6.96
CA GLU A 41 4.29 -0.46 -6.01
C GLU A 41 3.00 0.35 -5.85
N ILE A 42 2.68 0.74 -4.61
CA ILE A 42 1.51 1.58 -4.33
C ILE A 42 1.98 3.03 -4.19
N PRO A 43 1.79 3.88 -5.23
CA PRO A 43 2.04 5.31 -5.11
C PRO A 43 0.96 5.96 -4.25
N SER A 44 1.33 7.05 -3.58
CA SER A 44 0.38 7.82 -2.79
C SER A 44 -0.56 8.60 -3.70
N PRO A 45 -1.88 8.43 -3.57
CA PRO A 45 -2.86 9.20 -4.35
C PRO A 45 -3.00 10.64 -3.85
N ILE A 46 -2.50 10.95 -2.65
CA ILE A 46 -2.56 12.29 -2.03
C ILE A 46 -1.22 12.63 -1.37
N ALA A 47 -0.87 13.92 -1.35
CA ALA A 47 0.22 14.40 -0.49
C ALA A 47 -0.33 14.60 0.93
N GLY A 48 0.33 14.04 1.94
CA GLY A 48 -0.13 14.06 3.32
C GLY A 48 0.87 13.43 4.29
N THR A 49 0.42 13.02 5.45
CA THR A 49 1.23 12.29 6.45
C THR A 49 0.54 10.96 6.79
N ILE A 50 1.32 9.88 6.91
CA ILE A 50 0.77 8.60 7.33
C ILE A 50 0.31 8.73 8.78
N THR A 51 -1.00 8.71 8.99
CA THR A 51 -1.60 8.84 10.32
C THR A 51 -1.63 7.50 11.05
N GLN A 52 -1.85 6.41 10.31
CA GLN A 52 -1.90 5.07 10.89
C GLN A 52 -1.67 4.01 9.82
N ILE A 53 -0.79 3.05 10.10
CA ILE A 53 -0.60 1.84 9.30
C ILE A 53 -1.43 0.73 9.95
N VAL A 54 -2.34 0.14 9.18
CA VAL A 54 -3.20 -0.96 9.65
C VAL A 54 -2.54 -2.31 9.37
N ILE A 55 -1.73 -2.38 8.30
CA ILE A 55 -1.10 -3.59 7.79
C ILE A 55 0.41 -3.45 7.79
N THR A 56 1.10 -4.38 8.43
CA THR A 56 2.56 -4.36 8.53
C THR A 56 3.24 -4.94 7.29
N GLU A 57 4.56 -4.76 7.19
CA GLU A 57 5.36 -5.55 6.26
C GLU A 57 5.22 -7.06 6.56
N ASP A 58 5.33 -7.88 5.52
CA ASP A 58 5.15 -9.34 5.53
C ASP A 58 3.70 -9.81 5.80
N GLU A 59 2.72 -8.91 5.73
CA GLU A 59 1.31 -9.24 5.92
C GLU A 59 0.55 -9.37 4.59
N THR A 60 -0.28 -10.40 4.47
CA THR A 60 -1.14 -10.64 3.31
C THR A 60 -2.48 -9.94 3.47
N VAL A 61 -2.88 -9.18 2.45
CA VAL A 61 -4.12 -8.40 2.43
C VAL A 61 -4.96 -8.65 1.21
N ASP A 62 -6.28 -8.65 1.39
CA ASP A 62 -7.23 -8.71 0.29
C ASP A 62 -7.33 -7.39 -0.48
N VAL A 63 -7.63 -7.50 -1.78
CA VAL A 63 -7.89 -6.34 -2.64
C VAL A 63 -9.13 -5.59 -2.14
N GLY A 64 -8.96 -4.29 -1.94
CA GLY A 64 -9.99 -3.42 -1.36
C GLY A 64 -9.81 -3.15 0.14
N THR A 65 -8.89 -3.85 0.80
CA THR A 65 -8.52 -3.57 2.20
C THR A 65 -7.80 -2.22 2.34
N VAL A 66 -8.03 -1.56 3.47
CA VAL A 66 -7.40 -0.28 3.82
C VAL A 66 -6.01 -0.55 4.39
N LEU A 67 -4.95 -0.23 3.63
CA LEU A 67 -3.54 -0.41 4.01
C LEU A 67 -3.10 0.54 5.14
N ALA A 68 -3.36 1.83 4.95
CA ALA A 68 -3.04 2.89 5.89
C ALA A 68 -3.97 4.09 5.70
N TYR A 69 -4.04 4.92 6.73
CA TYR A 69 -4.72 6.22 6.71
C TYR A 69 -3.70 7.32 6.46
N ILE A 70 -3.94 8.13 5.44
CA ILE A 70 -3.14 9.32 5.09
C ILE A 70 -4.02 10.54 5.36
N GLY A 71 -3.47 11.55 6.04
CA GLY A 71 -4.16 12.77 6.46
C GLY A 71 -3.35 14.04 6.25
#